data_AF-A0A382VGK6-F1
#
_entry.id   AF-A0A382VGK6-F1
#
_cell.length_a   1.000
_cell.length_b   1.000
_cell.length_c   1.000
_cell.angle_alpha   90.00
_cell.angle_beta   90.00
_cell.angle_gamma   90.00
#
_symmetry.space_group_name_H-M   'P 1'
#
loop_
_entity.id
_entity.type
_entity.pdbx_description
1 polymer ?
#
loop_
_entity_poly.entity_id
_entity_poly.type
_entity_poly.pdbx_seq_one_letter_code
_entity_poly.pdbx_strand_id
1 'polypeptide(L)'
;VGTGTFVAVLIIGILLLLLISIFLRQKNKDETNIRRKVRSTLIEETTGVSVNERLKAKRESISRPENVDFCELRSAKKLDLPERVDGWLDLSGLTTVEGLKLPKRVGGGLDLKGLTTAEGLEFPEHMGGWLDLEGLTTSRGLKLPEHVSGDIYFGSLPKSEYDRLSHGPFRMDGKVRFEPLVDEDQITRMRLRAARGGR
;
A
#
# COMPACT_ATOMS: atom_id res chain seq x y z
N VAL A 1 -73.52 4.73 -8.05
CA VAL A 1 -72.13 4.33 -7.72
C VAL A 1 -71.52 5.48 -6.93
N GLY A 2 -71.41 5.30 -5.60
CA GLY A 2 -71.20 6.40 -4.65
C GLY A 2 -69.80 7.01 -4.71
N THR A 3 -69.70 8.29 -4.39
CA THR A 3 -68.47 9.10 -4.31
C THR A 3 -67.31 8.41 -3.58
N GLY A 4 -67.59 7.54 -2.61
CA GLY A 4 -66.58 6.74 -1.90
C GLY A 4 -65.83 5.73 -2.78
N THR A 5 -66.43 5.22 -3.86
CA THR A 5 -65.75 4.29 -4.80
C THR A 5 -64.73 5.00 -5.68
N PHE A 6 -65.05 6.22 -6.15
CA PHE A 6 -64.12 7.05 -6.91
C PHE A 6 -62.92 7.47 -6.07
N VAL A 7 -63.15 7.85 -4.80
CA VAL A 7 -62.06 8.18 -3.86
C VAL A 7 -61.19 6.95 -3.58
N ALA A 8 -61.79 5.78 -3.37
CA ALA A 8 -61.03 4.54 -3.16
C ALA A 8 -60.17 4.17 -4.39
N VAL A 9 -60.72 4.28 -5.61
CA VAL A 9 -59.97 4.02 -6.85
C VAL A 9 -58.81 5.02 -7.03
N LEU A 10 -59.03 6.30 -6.70
CA LEU A 10 -57.97 7.32 -6.75
C LEU A 10 -56.85 7.03 -5.75
N ILE A 11 -57.20 6.66 -4.51
CA ILE A 11 -56.23 6.30 -3.47
C ILE A 11 -55.41 5.06 -3.90
N ILE A 12 -56.08 4.03 -4.43
CA ILE A 12 -55.42 2.82 -4.94
C ILE A 12 -54.49 3.17 -6.11
N GLY A 13 -54.93 4.02 -7.04
CA GLY A 13 -54.12 4.48 -8.16
C GLY A 13 -52.86 5.24 -7.73
N ILE A 14 -52.99 6.15 -6.76
CA ILE A 14 -51.87 6.90 -6.18
C ILE A 14 -50.90 5.95 -5.46
N LEU A 15 -51.43 5.00 -4.67
CA LEU A 15 -50.61 4.01 -3.98
C LEU A 15 -49.84 3.13 -4.96
N LEU A 16 -50.47 2.71 -6.07
CA LEU A 16 -49.83 1.91 -7.11
C LEU A 16 -48.68 2.69 -7.78
N LEU A 17 -48.90 3.96 -8.11
CA LEU A 17 -47.87 4.84 -8.70
C LEU A 17 -46.67 5.06 -7.75
N LEU A 18 -46.93 5.19 -6.45
CA LEU A 18 -45.87 5.29 -5.43
C LEU A 18 -45.06 3.99 -5.33
N LEU A 19 -45.73 2.83 -5.31
CA LEU A 19 -45.06 1.53 -5.28
C LEU A 19 -44.18 1.29 -6.53
N ILE A 20 -44.69 1.61 -7.71
CA ILE A 20 -43.94 1.52 -8.98
C ILE A 20 -42.71 2.44 -8.95
N SER A 21 -42.87 3.67 -8.44
CA SER A 21 -41.77 4.63 -8.34
C SER A 21 -40.68 4.19 -7.36
N ILE A 22 -41.06 3.55 -6.24
CA ILE A 22 -40.12 2.96 -5.28
C ILE A 22 -39.39 1.77 -5.90
N PHE A 23 -40.11 0.88 -6.58
CA PHE A 23 -39.55 -0.30 -7.24
C PHE A 23 -38.56 0.08 -8.35
N LEU A 24 -38.91 1.04 -9.20
CA LEU A 24 -38.00 1.57 -10.24
C LEU A 24 -36.72 2.16 -9.63
N ARG A 25 -36.85 2.90 -8.51
CA ARG A 25 -35.69 3.43 -7.79
C ARG A 25 -34.81 2.31 -7.20
N GLN A 26 -35.41 1.29 -6.61
CA GLN A 26 -34.67 0.15 -6.07
C GLN A 26 -33.94 -0.62 -7.17
N LYS A 27 -34.63 -0.99 -8.26
CA LYS A 27 -34.02 -1.68 -9.41
C LYS A 27 -32.81 -0.94 -9.97
N ASN A 28 -32.93 0.37 -10.18
CA ASN A 28 -31.80 1.18 -10.67
C ASN A 28 -30.64 1.21 -9.66
N LYS A 29 -30.94 1.31 -8.36
CA LYS A 29 -29.91 1.25 -7.30
C LYS A 29 -29.19 -0.10 -7.32
N ASP A 30 -29.92 -1.21 -7.46
CA ASP A 30 -29.34 -2.55 -7.50
C ASP A 30 -28.48 -2.77 -8.74
N GLU A 31 -28.94 -2.34 -9.92
CA GLU A 31 -28.15 -2.42 -11.15
C GLU A 31 -26.83 -1.63 -11.05
N THR A 32 -26.87 -0.43 -10.47
CA THR A 32 -25.65 0.37 -10.26
C THR A 32 -24.71 -0.27 -9.23
N ASN A 33 -25.25 -0.92 -8.19
CA ASN A 33 -24.46 -1.63 -7.19
C ASN A 33 -23.79 -2.88 -7.77
N ILE A 34 -24.53 -3.68 -8.53
CA ILE A 34 -23.99 -4.86 -9.23
C ILE A 34 -22.89 -4.41 -10.19
N ARG A 35 -23.14 -3.40 -11.03
CA ARG A 35 -22.15 -2.87 -11.97
C ARG A 35 -20.89 -2.38 -11.26
N ARG A 36 -21.03 -1.70 -10.11
CA ARG A 36 -19.89 -1.23 -9.31
C ARG A 36 -19.11 -2.40 -8.71
N LYS A 37 -19.80 -3.42 -8.18
CA LYS A 37 -19.20 -4.63 -7.60
C LYS A 37 -18.45 -5.44 -8.65
N VAL A 38 -19.06 -5.66 -9.81
CA VAL A 38 -18.42 -6.35 -10.95
C VAL A 38 -17.17 -5.61 -11.42
N ARG A 39 -17.22 -4.27 -11.48
CA ARG A 39 -16.02 -3.47 -11.82
C ARG A 39 -14.94 -3.55 -10.74
N SER A 40 -15.30 -3.56 -9.45
CA SER A 40 -14.30 -3.67 -8.39
C SER A 40 -13.65 -5.05 -8.36
N THR A 41 -14.42 -6.13 -8.54
CA THR A 41 -13.89 -7.49 -8.60
C THR A 41 -13.01 -7.69 -9.83
N LEU A 42 -13.40 -7.16 -10.99
CA LEU A 42 -12.56 -7.24 -12.20
C LEU A 42 -11.25 -6.44 -12.03
N ILE A 43 -11.28 -5.30 -11.34
CA ILE A 43 -10.07 -4.54 -11.01
C ILE A 43 -9.19 -5.35 -10.05
N GLU A 44 -9.78 -5.95 -9.02
CA GLU A 44 -9.07 -6.82 -8.08
C GLU A 44 -8.41 -8.02 -8.77
N GLU A 45 -9.12 -8.70 -9.68
CA GLU A 45 -8.59 -9.82 -10.45
C GLU A 45 -7.48 -9.39 -11.42
N THR A 46 -7.58 -8.18 -11.99
CA THR A 46 -6.60 -7.69 -12.99
C THR A 46 -5.39 -7.01 -12.39
N THR A 47 -5.51 -6.38 -11.22
CA THR A 47 -4.40 -5.67 -10.55
C THR A 47 -3.88 -6.35 -9.29
N GLY A 48 -4.60 -7.36 -8.76
CA GLY A 48 -4.25 -8.02 -7.50
C GLY A 48 -4.37 -7.11 -6.27
N VAL A 49 -5.08 -5.98 -6.39
CA VAL A 49 -5.16 -4.94 -5.36
C VAL A 49 -6.60 -4.47 -5.20
N SER A 50 -7.10 -4.47 -3.96
CA SER A 50 -8.47 -4.04 -3.67
C SER A 50 -8.69 -2.55 -3.91
N VAL A 51 -9.91 -2.20 -4.31
CA VAL A 51 -10.29 -0.79 -4.48
C VAL A 51 -10.14 -0.02 -3.16
N ASN A 52 -10.34 -0.68 -2.02
CA ASN A 52 -10.17 -0.09 -0.69
C ASN A 52 -8.70 0.23 -0.38
N GLU A 53 -7.78 -0.67 -0.74
CA GLU A 53 -6.35 -0.44 -0.57
C GLU A 53 -5.89 0.76 -1.41
N ARG A 54 -6.37 0.86 -2.65
CA ARG A 54 -6.07 2.02 -3.50
C ARG A 54 -6.62 3.33 -2.95
N LEU A 55 -7.82 3.29 -2.35
CA LEU A 55 -8.42 4.47 -1.71
C LEU A 55 -7.71 4.84 -0.42
N LYS A 56 -7.25 3.87 0.37
CA LYS A 56 -6.41 4.07 1.57
C LYS A 56 -5.10 4.74 1.17
N ALA A 57 -4.41 4.19 0.18
CA ALA A 57 -3.17 4.76 -0.34
C ALA A 57 -3.35 6.19 -0.84
N LYS A 58 -4.42 6.44 -1.60
CA LYS A 58 -4.74 7.79 -2.08
C LYS A 58 -5.06 8.79 -0.97
N ARG A 59 -5.65 8.34 0.15
CA ARG A 59 -5.93 9.21 1.30
C ARG A 59 -4.66 9.53 2.07
N GLU A 60 -3.81 8.53 2.26
CA GLU A 60 -2.53 8.67 2.97
C GLU A 60 -1.49 9.46 2.17
N SER A 61 -1.59 9.48 0.83
CA SER A 61 -0.69 10.29 0.00
C SER A 61 -0.97 11.79 0.00
N ILE A 62 -2.15 12.22 0.48
CA ILE A 62 -2.52 13.64 0.58
C ILE A 62 -2.00 14.27 1.89
N SER A 63 -1.59 13.45 2.87
CA SER A 63 -1.03 13.91 4.13
C SER A 63 0.51 13.81 4.14
N ARG A 64 1.14 14.31 5.21
CA ARG A 64 2.51 13.92 5.59
C ARG A 64 2.40 12.86 6.68
N PRO A 65 2.18 11.59 6.31
CA PRO A 65 1.93 10.56 7.30
C PRO A 65 3.20 10.31 8.13
N GLU A 66 3.00 10.09 9.43
CA GLU A 66 4.04 9.52 10.28
C GLU A 66 4.30 8.08 9.82
N ASN A 67 3.30 7.20 9.85
CA ASN A 67 3.47 5.81 9.41
C ASN A 67 2.48 5.45 8.31
N VAL A 68 2.94 4.65 7.34
CA VAL A 68 2.19 4.22 6.15
C VAL A 68 2.28 2.72 6.03
N ASP A 69 1.13 2.06 5.96
CA ASP A 69 1.03 0.59 5.94
C ASP A 69 0.30 0.08 4.70
N PHE A 70 1.06 -0.58 3.84
CA PHE A 70 0.61 -1.25 2.62
C PHE A 70 1.12 -2.70 2.54
N CYS A 71 1.28 -3.38 3.68
CA CYS A 71 1.76 -4.77 3.72
C CYS A 71 0.88 -5.76 2.90
N GLU A 72 -0.39 -5.44 2.66
CA GLU A 72 -1.32 -6.24 1.87
C GLU A 72 -1.23 -6.00 0.36
N LEU A 73 -0.51 -4.96 -0.09
CA LEU A 73 -0.36 -4.69 -1.53
C LEU A 73 0.55 -5.72 -2.19
N ARG A 74 0.09 -6.30 -3.30
CA ARG A 74 0.88 -7.24 -4.12
C ARG A 74 1.42 -6.62 -5.42
N SER A 75 0.97 -5.42 -5.75
CA SER A 75 1.43 -4.65 -6.90
C SER A 75 1.46 -3.16 -6.57
N ALA A 76 2.49 -2.46 -7.07
CA ALA A 76 2.61 -1.01 -6.97
C ALA A 76 1.97 -0.27 -8.16
N LYS A 77 1.32 -0.99 -9.09
CA LYS A 77 0.72 -0.37 -10.26
C LYS A 77 -0.40 0.59 -9.86
N LYS A 78 -0.23 1.88 -10.21
CA LYS A 78 -1.12 2.98 -9.81
C LYS A 78 -1.15 3.21 -8.29
N LEU A 79 -0.07 2.87 -7.59
CA LEU A 79 0.18 3.29 -6.22
C LEU A 79 0.77 4.71 -6.25
N ASP A 80 0.03 5.66 -5.69
CA ASP A 80 0.52 7.03 -5.49
C ASP A 80 0.94 7.16 -4.02
N LEU A 81 2.25 7.21 -3.76
CA LEU A 81 2.81 7.46 -2.43
C LEU A 81 2.96 8.97 -2.18
N PRO A 82 2.91 9.44 -0.92
CA PRO A 82 3.27 10.82 -0.59
C PRO A 82 4.74 11.09 -0.96
N GLU A 83 5.07 12.35 -1.24
CA GLU A 83 6.46 12.75 -1.55
C GLU A 83 7.41 12.48 -0.37
N ARG A 84 6.88 12.47 0.86
CA ARG A 84 7.63 12.26 2.11
C ARG A 84 6.81 11.47 3.13
N VAL A 85 7.48 10.54 3.80
CA VAL A 85 6.99 9.81 4.98
C VAL A 85 7.93 10.12 6.14
N ASP A 86 7.40 10.57 7.28
CA ASP A 86 8.25 11.00 8.42
C ASP A 86 8.67 9.84 9.33
N GLY A 87 7.86 8.78 9.42
CA GLY A 87 8.13 7.52 10.10
C GLY A 87 8.28 6.36 9.11
N TRP A 88 7.64 5.21 9.37
CA TRP A 88 7.86 4.01 8.57
C TRP A 88 6.89 3.83 7.39
N LEU A 89 7.37 3.17 6.33
CA LEU A 89 6.62 2.78 5.15
C LEU A 89 6.73 1.26 4.97
N ASP A 90 5.61 0.57 5.10
CA ASP A 90 5.53 -0.89 4.91
C ASP A 90 4.98 -1.21 3.53
N LEU A 91 5.82 -1.81 2.70
CA LEU A 91 5.51 -2.31 1.35
C LEU A 91 5.86 -3.81 1.25
N SER A 92 5.90 -4.51 2.38
CA SER A 92 6.39 -5.89 2.50
C SER A 92 5.64 -6.90 1.62
N GLY A 93 4.40 -6.59 1.22
CA GLY A 93 3.60 -7.46 0.36
C GLY A 93 4.02 -7.48 -1.10
N LEU A 94 4.77 -6.47 -1.55
CA LEU A 94 5.21 -6.35 -2.94
C LEU A 94 6.27 -7.38 -3.26
N THR A 95 6.10 -8.11 -4.36
CA THR A 95 7.07 -9.11 -4.84
C THR A 95 7.89 -8.62 -6.04
N THR A 96 7.48 -7.52 -6.64
CA THR A 96 8.14 -6.87 -7.79
C THR A 96 8.15 -5.35 -7.61
N VAL A 97 9.08 -4.68 -8.29
CA VAL A 97 9.22 -3.22 -8.27
C VAL A 97 8.43 -2.52 -9.39
N GLU A 98 7.68 -3.27 -10.20
CA GLU A 98 6.99 -2.72 -11.37
C GLU A 98 5.99 -1.63 -10.96
N GLY A 99 6.21 -0.42 -11.48
CA GLY A 99 5.37 0.74 -11.20
C GLY A 99 5.58 1.37 -9.81
N LEU A 100 6.54 0.87 -9.01
CA LEU A 100 6.86 1.44 -7.70
C LEU A 100 7.68 2.73 -7.87
N LYS A 101 7.21 3.81 -7.24
CA LYS A 101 7.97 5.05 -7.07
C LYS A 101 8.01 5.39 -5.59
N LEU A 102 9.18 5.27 -4.98
CA LEU A 102 9.36 5.54 -3.56
C LEU A 102 9.23 7.05 -3.26
N PRO A 103 8.85 7.42 -2.02
CA PRO A 103 8.94 8.79 -1.55
C PRO A 103 10.37 9.32 -1.68
N LYS A 104 10.54 10.63 -1.86
CA LYS A 104 11.85 11.27 -1.85
C LYS A 104 12.53 11.22 -0.48
N ARG A 105 11.76 10.96 0.58
CA ARG A 105 12.28 10.78 1.94
C ARG A 105 11.41 9.82 2.74
N VAL A 106 12.07 8.89 3.44
CA VAL A 106 11.49 8.05 4.49
C VAL A 106 12.30 8.27 5.76
N GLY A 107 11.65 8.81 6.80
CA GLY A 107 12.34 9.20 8.03
C GLY A 107 12.54 8.07 9.04
N GLY A 108 11.65 7.06 9.05
CA GLY A 108 11.68 5.93 9.96
C GLY A 108 12.30 4.69 9.33
N GLY A 109 11.49 3.79 8.79
CA GLY A 109 11.96 2.57 8.14
C GLY A 109 11.22 2.26 6.85
N LEU A 110 11.83 1.47 5.97
CA LEU A 110 11.21 0.99 4.74
C LEU A 110 11.25 -0.53 4.70
N ASP A 111 10.07 -1.16 4.70
CA ASP A 111 9.93 -2.61 4.57
C ASP A 111 9.62 -2.97 3.11
N LEU A 112 10.56 -3.68 2.47
CA LEU A 112 10.43 -4.23 1.12
C LEU A 112 10.79 -5.72 1.11
N LYS A 113 10.60 -6.42 2.23
CA LYS A 113 11.07 -7.80 2.41
C LYS A 113 10.49 -8.80 1.39
N GLY A 114 9.35 -8.50 0.78
CA GLY A 114 8.73 -9.35 -0.25
C GLY A 114 9.45 -9.32 -1.60
N LEU A 115 10.27 -8.31 -1.88
CA LEU A 115 10.96 -8.18 -3.16
C LEU A 115 12.03 -9.26 -3.31
N THR A 116 12.07 -9.92 -4.47
CA THR A 116 13.10 -10.94 -4.78
C THR A 116 14.25 -10.40 -5.63
N THR A 117 14.04 -9.27 -6.30
CA THR A 117 14.99 -8.52 -7.13
C THR A 117 14.79 -7.01 -6.93
N ALA A 118 15.84 -6.22 -7.19
CA ALA A 118 15.84 -4.75 -7.08
C ALA A 118 16.01 -4.05 -8.44
N GLU A 119 15.90 -4.77 -9.56
CA GLU A 119 16.08 -4.20 -10.88
C GLU A 119 15.03 -3.14 -11.22
N GLY A 120 15.45 -1.88 -11.33
CA GLY A 120 14.57 -0.73 -11.55
C GLY A 120 14.07 -0.06 -10.27
N LEU A 121 14.53 -0.52 -9.09
CA LEU A 121 14.26 0.15 -7.81
C LEU A 121 15.16 1.38 -7.65
N GLU A 122 14.55 2.51 -7.37
CA GLU A 122 15.25 3.76 -7.05
C GLU A 122 14.94 4.17 -5.62
N PHE A 123 15.95 4.14 -4.76
CA PHE A 123 15.82 4.60 -3.37
C PHE A 123 15.98 6.12 -3.28
N PRO A 124 15.41 6.77 -2.25
CA PRO A 124 15.83 8.12 -1.88
C PRO A 124 17.31 8.13 -1.48
N GLU A 125 17.99 9.25 -1.71
CA GLU A 125 19.41 9.43 -1.35
C GLU A 125 19.66 9.23 0.16
N HIS A 126 18.68 9.62 0.99
CA HIS A 126 18.76 9.54 2.43
C HIS A 126 17.59 8.76 3.03
N MET A 127 17.94 7.75 3.83
CA MET A 127 17.02 6.95 4.64
C MET A 127 17.26 7.21 6.13
N GLY A 128 16.23 7.71 6.82
CA GLY A 128 16.34 8.12 8.22
C GLY A 128 16.38 6.97 9.25
N GLY A 129 16.19 5.73 8.83
CA GLY A 129 16.35 4.56 9.69
C GLY A 129 16.48 3.28 8.88
N TRP A 130 15.84 2.20 9.31
CA TRP A 130 16.14 0.86 8.82
C TRP A 130 15.58 0.59 7.41
N LEU A 131 16.21 -0.35 6.70
CA LEU A 131 15.78 -0.82 5.39
C LEU A 131 15.75 -2.35 5.39
N ASP A 132 14.58 -2.92 5.16
CA ASP A 132 14.39 -4.36 5.08
C ASP A 132 14.26 -4.80 3.62
N LEU A 133 15.22 -5.61 3.18
CA LEU A 133 15.31 -6.21 1.85
C LEU A 133 15.47 -7.73 1.94
N GLU A 134 14.85 -8.35 2.94
CA GLU A 134 15.17 -9.74 3.28
C GLU A 134 14.92 -10.77 2.18
N GLY A 135 13.92 -10.55 1.34
CA GLY A 135 13.59 -11.43 0.23
C GLY A 135 14.53 -11.33 -0.96
N LEU A 136 15.42 -10.32 -1.03
CA LEU A 136 16.31 -10.16 -2.18
C LEU A 136 17.24 -11.35 -2.31
N THR A 137 17.29 -11.96 -3.49
CA THR A 137 18.12 -13.15 -3.76
C THR A 137 19.34 -12.85 -4.62
N THR A 138 19.41 -11.65 -5.20
CA THR A 138 20.51 -11.18 -6.03
C THR A 138 20.71 -9.67 -5.87
N SER A 139 21.96 -9.19 -6.04
CA SER A 139 22.31 -7.77 -6.00
C SER A 139 22.16 -7.07 -7.35
N ARG A 140 21.68 -7.77 -8.39
CA ARG A 140 21.47 -7.19 -9.73
C ARG A 140 20.56 -5.97 -9.66
N GLY A 141 21.05 -4.85 -10.20
CA GLY A 141 20.31 -3.59 -10.26
C GLY A 141 20.13 -2.89 -8.91
N LEU A 142 20.57 -3.49 -7.80
CA LEU A 142 20.46 -2.90 -6.47
C LEU A 142 21.43 -1.72 -6.36
N LYS A 143 20.88 -0.56 -6.03
CA LYS A 143 21.60 0.68 -5.72
C LYS A 143 21.14 1.15 -4.36
N LEU A 144 21.95 0.97 -3.33
CA LEU A 144 21.55 1.37 -1.97
C LEU A 144 21.53 2.90 -1.82
N PRO A 145 20.72 3.45 -0.88
CA PRO A 145 20.76 4.87 -0.52
C PRO A 145 22.19 5.32 -0.18
N GLU A 146 22.53 6.58 -0.45
CA GLU A 146 23.84 7.14 -0.06
C GLU A 146 24.05 7.16 1.46
N HIS A 147 22.97 7.39 2.21
CA HIS A 147 22.99 7.40 3.67
C HIS A 147 21.81 6.61 4.26
N VAL A 148 22.13 5.71 5.20
CA VAL A 148 21.13 4.96 5.99
C VAL A 148 21.46 5.06 7.48
N SER A 149 20.60 5.70 8.25
CA SER A 149 20.81 5.84 9.71
C SER A 149 20.46 4.58 10.51
N GLY A 150 19.76 3.61 9.92
CA GLY A 150 19.41 2.34 10.56
C GLY A 150 20.19 1.14 10.04
N ASP A 151 19.76 -0.03 10.48
CA ASP A 151 20.28 -1.31 9.98
C ASP A 151 19.68 -1.62 8.60
N ILE A 152 20.43 -2.36 7.77
CA ILE A 152 19.94 -2.92 6.50
C ILE A 152 19.88 -4.43 6.63
N TYR A 153 18.75 -5.04 6.27
CA TYR A 153 18.51 -6.47 6.43
C TYR A 153 18.48 -7.19 5.09
N PHE A 154 19.26 -8.27 4.99
CA PHE A 154 19.35 -9.17 3.85
C PHE A 154 19.24 -10.62 4.34
N GLY A 155 18.06 -11.22 4.33
CA GLY A 155 17.87 -12.60 4.78
C GLY A 155 18.28 -13.63 3.72
N SER A 156 17.98 -13.34 2.46
CA SER A 156 18.14 -14.27 1.34
C SER A 156 19.31 -13.92 0.41
N LEU A 157 19.86 -12.71 0.51
CA LEU A 157 20.94 -12.25 -0.35
C LEU A 157 22.27 -12.82 0.19
N PRO A 158 23.03 -13.60 -0.60
CA PRO A 158 24.34 -14.06 -0.18
C PRO A 158 25.26 -12.87 0.10
N LYS A 159 26.04 -12.94 1.18
CA LYS A 159 27.03 -11.89 1.50
C LYS A 159 27.99 -11.61 0.34
N SER A 160 28.37 -12.64 -0.42
CA SER A 160 29.21 -12.48 -1.61
C SER A 160 28.55 -11.67 -2.74
N GLU A 161 27.22 -11.68 -2.87
CA GLU A 161 26.49 -10.81 -3.81
C GLU A 161 26.49 -9.35 -3.32
N TYR A 162 26.36 -9.15 -2.00
CA TYR A 162 26.46 -7.83 -1.37
C TYR A 162 27.86 -7.22 -1.54
N ASP A 163 28.92 -8.01 -1.30
CA ASP A 163 30.31 -7.55 -1.41
C ASP A 163 30.68 -7.10 -2.85
N ARG A 164 29.89 -7.50 -3.86
CA ARG A 164 30.05 -7.13 -5.27
C ARG A 164 29.30 -5.84 -5.64
N LEU A 165 28.54 -5.26 -4.72
CA LEU A 165 27.83 -4.01 -4.98
C LEU A 165 28.83 -2.91 -5.32
N SER A 166 28.65 -2.31 -6.50
CA SER A 166 29.41 -1.13 -6.93
C SER A 166 28.91 0.16 -6.28
N HIS A 167 27.74 0.10 -5.64
CA HIS A 167 27.10 1.22 -4.96
C HIS A 167 26.48 0.72 -3.65
N GLY A 168 27.02 1.19 -2.54
CA GLY A 168 26.50 0.93 -1.20
C GLY A 168 26.21 2.25 -0.49
N PRO A 169 25.66 2.21 0.74
CA PRO A 169 25.62 3.42 1.54
C PRO A 169 27.04 3.91 1.79
N PHE A 170 27.30 5.14 1.35
CA PHE A 170 28.57 5.83 1.65
C PHE A 170 28.67 6.16 3.14
N ARG A 171 27.52 6.35 3.80
CA ARG A 171 27.41 6.59 5.23
C ARG A 171 26.36 5.67 5.84
N MET A 172 26.67 5.12 7.01
CA MET A 172 25.74 4.27 7.73
C MET A 172 25.97 4.38 9.25
N ASP A 173 24.90 4.60 10.01
CA ASP A 173 24.96 4.64 11.48
C ASP A 173 24.64 3.25 12.10
N GLY A 174 23.93 2.40 11.35
CA GLY A 174 23.61 1.02 11.71
C GLY A 174 24.58 -0.02 11.14
N LYS A 175 24.10 -1.25 11.02
CA LYS A 175 24.83 -2.40 10.45
C LYS A 175 24.06 -3.06 9.32
N VAL A 176 24.80 -3.61 8.36
CA VAL A 176 24.26 -4.57 7.39
C VAL A 176 24.18 -5.94 8.04
N ARG A 177 23.03 -6.58 7.96
CA ARG A 177 22.73 -7.86 8.61
C ARG A 177 22.31 -8.88 7.57
N PHE A 178 22.84 -10.08 7.73
CA PHE A 178 22.53 -11.24 6.88
C PHE A 178 21.70 -12.31 7.62
N GLU A 179 21.29 -11.99 8.84
CA GLU A 179 20.46 -12.84 9.68
C GLU A 179 19.00 -12.42 9.48
N PRO A 180 18.05 -13.36 9.44
CA PRO A 180 16.64 -13.02 9.31
C PRO A 180 16.13 -12.17 10.49
N LEU A 181 15.13 -11.35 10.25
CA LEU A 181 14.42 -10.53 11.20
C LEU A 181 13.38 -11.44 11.88
N VAL A 182 13.84 -12.21 12.86
CA VAL A 182 13.15 -13.44 13.30
C VAL A 182 11.86 -13.19 14.12
N ASP A 183 11.65 -12.00 14.70
CA ASP A 183 10.50 -11.80 15.60
C ASP A 183 9.79 -10.42 15.50
N GLU A 184 8.47 -10.44 15.72
CA GLU A 184 7.60 -9.25 15.72
C GLU A 184 7.98 -8.22 16.79
N ASP A 185 8.65 -8.63 17.86
CA ASP A 185 9.12 -7.73 18.90
C ASP A 185 10.32 -6.89 18.41
N GLN A 186 11.20 -7.43 17.57
CA GLN A 186 12.26 -6.70 16.88
C GLN A 186 11.66 -5.65 15.93
N ILE A 187 10.70 -6.06 15.09
CA ILE A 187 9.96 -5.14 14.19
C ILE A 187 9.30 -4.04 15.00
N THR A 188 8.58 -4.41 16.07
CA THR A 188 7.89 -3.47 16.94
C THR A 188 8.86 -2.50 17.61
N ARG A 189 10.00 -2.99 18.12
CA ARG A 189 11.05 -2.14 18.71
C ARG A 189 11.64 -1.18 17.68
N MET A 190 11.84 -1.61 16.44
CA MET A 190 12.34 -0.76 15.36
C MET A 190 11.33 0.33 14.98
N ARG A 191 10.06 -0.04 14.83
CA ARG A 191 8.94 0.90 14.59
C ARG A 191 8.83 1.92 15.74
N LEU A 192 8.99 1.49 16.99
CA LEU A 192 8.97 2.36 18.16
C LEU A 192 10.19 3.30 18.25
N ARG A 193 11.38 2.83 17.86
CA ARG A 193 12.59 3.66 17.79
C ARG A 193 12.45 4.75 16.73
N ALA A 194 11.94 4.40 15.55
CA ALA A 194 11.65 5.35 14.48
C ALA A 194 10.69 6.46 14.94
N ALA A 195 9.62 6.10 15.67
CA ALA A 195 8.66 7.07 16.20
C ALA A 195 9.25 8.03 17.25
N ARG A 196 10.33 7.65 17.94
CA ARG A 196 10.96 8.47 19.00
C ARG A 196 12.04 9.43 18.50
N GLY A 197 12.62 9.17 17.33
CA GLY A 197 13.70 9.97 16.74
C GLY A 197 13.25 11.22 15.97
N GLY A 198 11.93 11.45 15.85
CA GLY A 198 11.35 12.60 15.12
C GLY A 198 11.07 13.87 15.93
N ARG A 199 11.74 14.05 17.09
CA ARG A 199 11.59 15.26 17.93
C ARG A 199 12.78 16.21 17.80
#